data_AF-A0A7S6MCL0-F1
#
_entry.id   AF-A0A7S6MCL0-F1
#
_cell.length_a   1.000
_cell.length_b   1.000
_cell.length_c   1.000
_cell.angle_alpha   90.00
_cell.angle_beta   90.00
_cell.angle_gamma   90.00
#
_symmetry.space_group_name_H-M   'P 1'
#
loop_
_entity.id
_entity.type
_entity.pdbx_description
1 polymer ?
#
loop_
_entity_poly.entity_id
_entity_poly.type
_entity_poly.pdbx_seq_one_letter_code
_entity_poly.pdbx_strand_id
1 'polypeptide(L)' 'MRRISFWLIAMLHVTIIAFCAVGFLATFEPGDSGNMWAWRIGYGVVGSGSLAAIIALLLPRLRVRPKRR' A
#
# COMPACT_ATOMS: atom_id res chain seq x y z
N MET A 1 -24.14 -2.05 0.93
CA MET A 1 -23.24 -0.87 0.98
C MET A 1 -21.90 -1.16 1.65
N ARG A 2 -21.83 -1.68 2.89
CA ARG A 2 -20.56 -1.95 3.61
C ARG A 2 -19.53 -2.84 2.89
N ARG A 3 -19.97 -3.80 2.06
CA ARG A 3 -19.06 -4.66 1.27
C ARG A 3 -18.42 -3.93 0.08
N ILE A 4 -19.14 -3.02 -0.57
CA ILE A 4 -18.64 -2.25 -1.72
C ILE A 4 -17.60 -1.23 -1.23
N SER A 5 -17.90 -0.50 -0.15
CA SER A 5 -16.96 0.45 0.45
C SER A 5 -15.65 -0.22 0.85
N PHE A 6 -15.70 -1.46 1.36
CA PHE A 6 -14.49 -2.21 1.67
C PHE A 6 -13.64 -2.49 0.42
N TRP A 7 -14.25 -2.97 -0.66
CA TRP A 7 -13.52 -3.29 -1.89
C TRP A 7 -12.91 -2.03 -2.52
N LEU A 8 -13.63 -0.90 -2.49
CA LEU A 8 -13.11 0.38 -2.96
C LEU A 8 -11.89 0.85 -2.14
N ILE A 9 -11.96 0.75 -0.81
CA ILE A 9 -10.83 1.12 0.06
C ILE A 9 -9.63 0.20 -0.19
N ALA A 10 -9.86 -1.11 -0.33
CA ALA A 10 -8.80 -2.07 -0.63
C ALA A 10 -8.14 -1.78 -1.99
N MET A 11 -8.93 -1.55 -3.05
CA MET A 11 -8.41 -1.21 -4.38
C MET A 11 -7.61 0.08 -4.37
N LEU A 12 -8.09 1.12 -3.67
CA LEU A 12 -7.37 2.40 -3.52
C LEU A 12 -5.98 2.20 -2.91
N HIS A 13 -5.87 1.39 -1.85
CA HIS A 13 -4.57 1.14 -1.23
C HIS A 13 -3.64 0.33 -2.14
N VAL A 14 -4.19 -0.62 -2.92
CA VAL A 14 -3.39 -1.38 -3.90
C VAL A 14 -2.82 -0.45 -4.97
N THR A 15 -3.62 0.47 -5.52
CA THR A 15 -3.12 1.45 -6.49
C THR A 15 -2.11 2.41 -5.89
N ILE A 16 -2.27 2.84 -4.64
CA ILE A 16 -1.27 3.67 -3.94
C ILE A 16 0.04 2.92 -3.77
N ILE A 17 0.01 1.64 -3.38
CA ILE A 17 1.23 0.81 -3.25
C ILE A 17 1.92 0.67 -4.61
N ALA A 18 1.16 0.36 -5.67
CA ALA A 18 1.70 0.22 -7.02
C ALA A 18 2.34 1.54 -7.49
N PHE A 19 1.67 2.67 -7.29
CA PHE A 19 2.22 3.99 -7.59
C PHE A 19 3.51 4.28 -6.81
N CYS A 20 3.54 3.99 -5.50
CA CYS A 20 4.73 4.19 -4.68
C CYS A 20 5.89 3.29 -5.11
N ALA A 21 5.62 2.03 -5.49
CA ALA A 21 6.66 1.11 -5.97
C ALA A 21 7.26 1.60 -7.29
N VAL A 22 6.43 2.06 -8.23
CA VAL A 22 6.89 2.62 -9.52
C VAL A 22 7.66 3.92 -9.29
N GLY A 23 7.14 4.84 -8.48
CA GLY A 23 7.83 6.10 -8.15
C GLY A 23 9.17 5.87 -7.46
N PHE A 24 9.23 4.92 -6.52
CA PHE A 24 10.49 4.53 -5.88
C PHE A 24 11.48 3.93 -6.88
N LEU A 25 11.03 3.11 -7.83
CA LEU A 25 11.90 2.56 -8.87
C LEU A 25 12.40 3.65 -9.82
N ALA A 26 11.56 4.63 -10.18
CA ALA A 26 11.95 5.78 -10.99
C ALA A 26 13.01 6.67 -10.30
N THR A 27 13.02 6.75 -8.96
CA THR A 27 14.10 7.44 -8.23
C THR A 27 15.47 6.75 -8.30
N PHE A 28 15.61 5.62 -9.00
CA PHE A 28 16.91 5.03 -9.33
C PHE A 28 17.46 5.49 -10.69
N GLU A 29 16.67 6.19 -11.51
CA GLU A 29 17.18 6.80 -12.74
C GLU A 29 18.15 7.95 -12.39
N PRO A 30 19.35 8.01 -12.98
CA PRO A 30 20.35 9.02 -12.64
C PRO A 30 19.81 10.44 -12.89
N GLY A 31 19.67 11.22 -11.82
CA GLY A 31 19.16 12.60 -11.81
C GLY A 31 19.68 13.36 -10.59
N ASP A 32 19.18 14.59 -10.37
CA ASP A 32 19.65 15.45 -9.28
C ASP A 32 19.57 14.78 -7.90
N SER A 33 20.74 14.60 -7.29
CA SER A 33 20.96 13.76 -6.10
C SER A 33 20.28 14.29 -4.82
N GLY A 34 20.06 15.61 -4.74
CA GLY A 34 19.44 16.25 -3.57
C GLY A 34 17.96 15.91 -3.39
N ASN A 35 17.18 15.88 -4.48
CA ASN A 35 15.73 15.68 -4.41
C ASN A 35 15.36 14.18 -4.33
N MET A 36 16.24 13.30 -4.82
CA MET A 36 16.05 11.85 -4.84
C MET A 36 15.70 11.24 -3.47
N TRP A 37 16.42 11.63 -2.41
CA TRP A 37 16.22 11.05 -1.08
C TRP A 37 14.86 11.42 -0.47
N ALA A 38 14.39 12.66 -0.69
CA ALA A 38 13.08 13.10 -0.22
C ALA A 38 11.96 12.28 -0.87
N TRP A 39 12.03 12.05 -2.18
CA TRP A 39 11.09 11.22 -2.91
C TRP A 39 11.12 9.75 -2.45
N ARG A 40 12.32 9.19 -2.24
CA ARG A 40 12.48 7.81 -1.75
C ARG A 40 11.83 7.58 -0.39
N ILE A 41 12.06 8.51 0.54
CA ILE A 41 11.45 8.46 1.88
C ILE A 41 9.93 8.59 1.75
N GLY A 42 9.45 9.55 0.94
CA GLY A 42 8.02 9.74 0.71
C GLY A 42 7.33 8.49 0.17
N TYR A 43 7.85 7.89 -0.90
CA TYR A 43 7.32 6.66 -1.48
C TYR A 43 7.41 5.48 -0.51
N GLY A 44 8.52 5.36 0.23
CA GLY A 44 8.69 4.31 1.24
C GLY A 44 7.66 4.40 2.36
N VAL A 45 7.42 5.59 2.91
CA VAL A 45 6.46 5.81 4.00
C VAL A 45 5.02 5.61 3.53
N VAL A 46 4.63 6.21 2.40
CA VAL A 46 3.26 6.09 1.89
C VAL A 46 2.96 4.66 1.43
N GLY A 47 3.89 4.02 0.74
CA GLY A 47 3.75 2.64 0.29
C GLY A 47 3.64 1.64 1.45
N SER A 48 4.53 1.74 2.44
CA SER A 48 4.49 0.85 3.62
C SER A 48 3.27 1.08 4.50
N GLY A 49 2.85 2.34 4.72
CA GLY A 49 1.61 2.67 5.42
C GLY A 49 0.38 2.10 4.71
N SER A 50 0.34 2.19 3.39
CA SER A 50 -0.76 1.63 2.59
C SER A 50 -0.81 0.11 2.66
N LEU A 51 0.35 -0.55 2.66
CA LEU A 51 0.44 -2.00 2.84
C LEU A 51 -0.04 -2.43 4.22
N ALA A 52 0.39 -1.74 5.28
CA ALA A 52 -0.05 -2.00 6.65
C ALA A 52 -1.57 -1.85 6.80
N ALA A 53 -2.16 -0.83 6.17
CA ALA A 53 -3.60 -0.63 6.16
C ALA A 53 -4.36 -1.77 5.47
N ILE A 54 -3.88 -2.28 4.33
CA ILE A 54 -4.46 -3.48 3.68
C ILE A 54 -4.39 -4.70 4.60
N ILE A 55 -3.23 -4.94 5.21
CA ILE A 55 -3.02 -6.06 6.12
C ILE A 55 -4.00 -5.97 7.30
N ALA A 56 -4.14 -4.79 7.91
CA ALA A 56 -5.09 -4.56 9.00
C ALA A 56 -6.55 -4.72 8.56
N LEU A 57 -6.89 -4.35 7.32
CA LEU A 57 -8.23 -4.52 6.75
C LEU A 57 -8.57 -6.00 6.52
N LEU A 58 -7.58 -6.82 6.15
CA LEU A 58 -7.75 -8.23 5.75
C LEU A 58 -7.58 -9.21 6.91
N LEU A 59 -6.66 -8.98 7.86
CA LEU A 59 -6.34 -9.90 8.96
C LEU A 59 -7.57 -10.35 9.77
N PRO A 60 -8.47 -9.43 10.19
CA PRO A 60 -9.65 -9.78 10.96
C PRO A 60 -10.60 -10.71 10.19
N ARG A 61 -10.60 -10.65 8.85
CA ARG A 61 -11.48 -11.49 8.02
C ARG A 61 -10.93 -12.88 7.77
N LEU A 62 -9.61 -13.03 7.79
CA LEU A 62 -8.95 -14.33 7.71
C LEU A 62 -9.05 -15.10 9.03
N ARG A 63 -9.05 -14.41 10.17
CA ARG A 63 -9.20 -15.04 11.50
C ARG A 63 -10.60 -15.60 11.79
N VAL A 64 -11.63 -15.22 11.04
CA VAL A 64 -13.05 -15.56 11.33
C VAL A 64 -13.53 -16.83 10.59
N ARG A 65 -12.64 -17.74 10.19
CA ARG A 65 -13.06 -19.11 9.79
C ARG A 65 -12.74 -20.14 10.88
N PRO A 66 -13.54 -20.26 11.95
CA PRO A 66 -13.57 -21.50 12.71
C PRO A 66 -14.13 -22.59 11.80
N LYS A 67 -13.33 -23.64 11.58
CA LYS A 67 -13.72 -24.88 10.91
C LYS A 67 -14.87 -25.49 11.71
N ARG A 68 -16.12 -25.28 11.27
CA ARG A 68 -17.31 -25.89 11.87
C ARG A 68 -17.21 -27.39 11.57
N ARG A 69 -16.85 -28.16 12.60
CA ARG A 69 -16.84 -29.62 12.59
C ARG A 69 -18.26 -30.14 12.66
#